data_AF-A0A6P7F601-F1
#
_entry.id   AF-A0A6P7F601-F1
#
_cell.length_a   1.000
_cell.length_b   1.000
_cell.length_c   1.000
_cell.angle_alpha   90.00
_cell.angle_beta   90.00
_cell.angle_gamma   90.00
#
_symmetry.space_group_name_H-M   'P 1'
#
loop_
_entity.id
_entity.type
_entity.pdbx_description
1 polymer ?
#
loop_
_entity_poly.entity_id
_entity_poly.type
_entity_poly.pdbx_seq_one_letter_code
_entity_poly.pdbx_strand_id
1 'polypeptide(L)'
;METNSSNRGSTGALSSTGGSASVGMHHSLSTPAGVDCGGSRTPPATPKKGGKMLAIRVQMLDDTVTIFQVQAKAVGRVLFEQVCKQLHLLEADYFGLEYSDDHGTKYWLDLQKPISRQLGLSLVDPLLYFCVKFYTPDPAQLEEEYTRYLFCLQVKRDLSQGSMQCNENTAALMASYIVQAECGDYVAEDYPDHTYLSSYKFVPQQDHEMERKIMENHKKHAGQSPAEADLNLLETARRCELYGVKMHPAKDHENVPLNLAVAHMGIIVFQNYTKINTFSWAKIRKISFKRKRFLVKLHPEGYGYYKDTVEFFFEGRNECKNFWKKCVENHGFFRCSSVKHVSRHKTRVLSRGSSFRYSGKTQKQIIEFVRDNYVKRQTFQR
;
A
#
# COMPACT_ATOMS: atom_id res chain seq x y z
N MET A 1 -46.71 44.85 29.97
CA MET A 1 -45.69 45.63 29.26
C MET A 1 -45.38 44.86 27.97
N GLU A 2 -46.36 44.82 27.07
CA GLU A 2 -46.59 45.82 26.00
C GLU A 2 -45.55 45.66 24.88
N THR A 3 -45.91 44.88 23.84
CA THR A 3 -46.33 45.33 22.47
C THR A 3 -45.11 45.56 21.57
N ASN A 4 -45.00 45.08 20.33
CA ASN A 4 -45.99 45.05 19.26
C ASN A 4 -45.46 44.13 18.13
N SER A 5 -46.28 43.19 17.61
CA SER A 5 -47.00 43.22 16.31
C SER A 5 -46.24 42.58 15.13
N SER A 6 -46.67 41.40 14.63
CA SER A 6 -47.65 41.17 13.52
C SER A 6 -46.96 41.21 12.14
N ASN A 7 -46.99 40.23 11.23
CA ASN A 7 -48.15 39.65 10.51
C ASN A 7 -47.68 38.41 9.68
N ARG A 8 -48.37 37.25 9.70
CA ARG A 8 -49.18 36.64 8.59
C ARG A 8 -48.71 36.98 7.17
N GLY A 9 -48.49 36.09 6.20
CA GLY A 9 -49.08 34.78 5.88
C GLY A 9 -49.61 34.82 4.43
N SER A 10 -49.25 33.88 3.55
CA SER A 10 -50.07 33.51 2.39
C SER A 10 -49.60 32.23 1.69
N THR A 11 -50.53 31.29 1.63
CA THR A 11 -50.58 30.07 0.83
C THR A 11 -51.57 30.25 -0.33
N GLY A 12 -51.29 29.64 -1.47
CA GLY A 12 -52.22 29.42 -2.61
C GLY A 12 -51.44 28.90 -3.82
N ALA A 13 -51.54 27.63 -4.24
CA ALA A 13 -52.62 27.01 -5.04
C ALA A 13 -52.69 27.60 -6.47
N LEU A 14 -52.86 26.91 -7.61
CA LEU A 14 -53.24 25.54 -7.99
C LEU A 14 -53.07 25.39 -9.54
N SER A 15 -52.70 24.18 -10.01
CA SER A 15 -53.09 23.44 -11.25
C SER A 15 -53.46 24.09 -12.61
N SER A 16 -52.99 23.48 -13.71
CA SER A 16 -53.76 23.07 -14.93
C SER A 16 -52.81 22.37 -15.94
N THR A 17 -52.90 21.05 -16.19
CA THR A 17 -53.70 20.30 -17.20
C THR A 17 -53.30 20.47 -18.68
N GLY A 18 -52.58 19.46 -19.22
CA GLY A 18 -53.02 18.47 -20.20
C GLY A 18 -53.71 18.85 -21.54
N GLY A 19 -53.25 18.20 -22.63
CA GLY A 19 -53.91 18.03 -23.95
C GLY A 19 -52.85 17.98 -25.06
N SER A 20 -52.44 16.84 -25.66
CA SER A 20 -53.12 15.96 -26.65
C SER A 20 -53.53 16.75 -27.94
N ALA A 21 -53.38 16.28 -29.18
CA ALA A 21 -53.11 14.96 -29.75
C ALA A 21 -52.80 15.05 -31.27
N SER A 22 -52.37 13.92 -31.85
CA SER A 22 -52.86 13.36 -33.15
C SER A 22 -52.33 14.00 -34.45
N VAL A 23 -52.18 13.41 -35.65
CA VAL A 23 -52.60 12.20 -36.41
C VAL A 23 -51.51 12.03 -37.51
N GLY A 24 -51.08 10.86 -38.01
CA GLY A 24 -51.84 10.06 -38.97
C GLY A 24 -51.02 9.05 -39.78
N MET A 25 -51.72 7.97 -40.15
CA MET A 25 -51.34 6.77 -40.90
C MET A 25 -51.26 7.00 -42.43
N HIS A 26 -50.54 6.14 -43.17
CA HIS A 26 -51.09 5.30 -44.25
C HIS A 26 -50.06 4.35 -44.88
N HIS A 27 -50.56 3.43 -45.71
CA HIS A 27 -50.17 2.04 -45.93
C HIS A 27 -49.60 1.76 -47.34
N SER A 28 -48.70 0.75 -47.43
CA SER A 28 -48.63 -0.32 -48.45
C SER A 28 -47.88 -0.18 -49.80
N LEU A 29 -47.41 -1.36 -50.27
CA LEU A 29 -47.01 -1.83 -51.62
C LEU A 29 -45.57 -1.49 -52.06
N SER A 30 -44.74 -2.34 -52.66
CA SER A 30 -44.76 -3.76 -53.04
C SER A 30 -43.31 -4.17 -53.40
N THR A 31 -42.98 -5.45 -53.25
CA THR A 31 -41.77 -6.09 -53.79
C THR A 31 -41.89 -6.26 -55.32
N PRO A 32 -40.79 -6.40 -56.08
CA PRO A 32 -40.34 -7.77 -56.37
C PRO A 32 -38.81 -7.97 -56.37
N ALA A 33 -38.46 -9.26 -56.29
CA ALA A 33 -37.12 -9.80 -56.26
C ALA A 33 -36.34 -9.59 -57.56
N GLY A 34 -35.02 -9.42 -57.41
CA GLY A 34 -34.02 -9.53 -58.47
C GLY A 34 -32.73 -10.02 -57.83
N VAL A 35 -32.36 -11.25 -58.16
CA VAL A 35 -31.17 -11.96 -57.71
C VAL A 35 -29.93 -11.53 -58.50
N ASP A 36 -28.81 -11.59 -57.79
CA ASP A 36 -27.46 -11.95 -58.24
C ASP A 36 -26.39 -10.89 -58.56
N CYS A 37 -25.29 -11.10 -57.82
CA CYS A 37 -23.89 -10.93 -58.16
C CYS A 37 -23.23 -9.54 -58.04
N GLY A 38 -22.48 -9.38 -56.94
CA GLY A 38 -21.14 -8.78 -57.02
C GLY A 38 -20.78 -7.82 -55.91
N GLY A 39 -19.77 -8.19 -55.11
CA GLY A 39 -18.84 -7.22 -54.56
C GLY A 39 -18.91 -6.94 -53.05
N SER A 40 -17.78 -7.25 -52.41
CA SER A 40 -17.31 -6.68 -51.14
C SER A 40 -17.99 -7.18 -49.84
N ARG A 41 -17.47 -8.31 -49.34
CA ARG A 41 -17.56 -8.64 -47.91
C ARG A 41 -16.76 -7.61 -47.13
N THR A 42 -17.44 -6.59 -46.59
CA THR A 42 -16.91 -5.85 -45.43
C THR A 42 -16.61 -6.84 -44.30
N PRO A 43 -15.44 -6.79 -43.65
CA PRO A 43 -15.14 -7.69 -42.54
C PRO A 43 -16.18 -7.49 -41.43
N PRO A 44 -16.57 -8.54 -40.68
CA PRO A 44 -17.45 -8.37 -39.54
C PRO A 44 -16.75 -7.43 -38.56
N ALA A 45 -17.39 -6.31 -38.25
CA ALA A 45 -16.96 -5.40 -37.22
C ALA A 45 -16.69 -6.22 -35.95
N THR A 46 -15.41 -6.28 -35.57
CA THR A 46 -14.98 -6.82 -34.29
C THR A 46 -15.79 -6.16 -33.19
N PRO A 47 -16.27 -6.91 -32.18
CA PRO A 47 -17.01 -6.30 -31.09
C PRO A 47 -16.04 -5.37 -30.34
N LYS A 48 -16.17 -4.05 -30.55
CA LYS A 48 -15.51 -3.02 -29.75
C LYS A 48 -16.06 -3.08 -28.31
N LYS A 49 -15.58 -4.06 -27.53
CA LYS A 49 -15.70 -4.13 -26.06
C LYS A 49 -14.40 -3.70 -25.38
N GLY A 50 -13.61 -2.82 -26.00
CA GLY A 50 -12.52 -2.15 -25.32
C GLY A 50 -13.09 -1.04 -24.44
N GLY A 51 -13.30 -1.31 -23.15
CA GLY A 51 -13.64 -0.26 -22.19
C GLY A 51 -12.53 0.81 -22.14
N LYS A 52 -12.86 2.03 -21.68
CA LYS A 52 -11.90 3.13 -21.50
C LYS A 52 -10.64 2.63 -20.79
N MET A 53 -9.47 2.87 -21.38
CA MET A 53 -8.17 2.59 -20.77
C MET A 53 -7.78 3.74 -19.85
N LEU A 54 -7.07 3.42 -18.77
CA LEU A 54 -6.45 4.36 -17.84
C LEU A 54 -4.94 4.16 -17.90
N ALA A 55 -4.23 5.25 -18.12
CA ALA A 55 -2.79 5.32 -17.90
C ALA A 55 -2.55 5.58 -16.40
N ILE A 56 -1.77 4.72 -15.74
CA ILE A 56 -1.45 4.86 -14.32
C ILE A 56 0.06 4.87 -14.17
N ARG A 57 0.59 5.88 -13.50
CA ARG A 57 2.02 5.98 -13.20
C ARG A 57 2.33 5.23 -11.92
N VAL A 58 3.37 4.42 -11.96
CA VAL A 58 3.90 3.71 -10.80
C VAL A 58 5.37 4.07 -10.65
N GLN A 59 5.72 4.70 -9.53
CA GLN A 59 7.12 4.89 -9.13
C GLN A 59 7.61 3.61 -8.44
N MET A 60 8.68 3.04 -8.99
CA MET A 60 9.33 1.82 -8.51
C MET A 60 10.26 2.13 -7.34
N LEU A 61 10.92 1.10 -6.79
CA LEU A 61 11.84 1.25 -5.63
C LEU A 61 13.17 1.90 -5.99
N ASP A 62 13.59 1.81 -7.25
CA ASP A 62 14.76 2.48 -7.84
C ASP A 62 14.45 3.91 -8.33
N ASP A 63 13.28 4.44 -7.93
CA ASP A 63 12.73 5.74 -8.32
C ASP A 63 12.39 5.91 -9.80
N THR A 64 12.51 4.86 -10.63
CA THR A 64 12.01 4.88 -12.00
C THR A 64 10.48 4.96 -12.01
N VAL A 65 9.92 5.71 -12.97
CA VAL A 65 8.47 5.84 -13.14
C VAL A 65 8.04 5.12 -14.41
N THR A 66 7.24 4.07 -14.26
CA THR A 66 6.65 3.33 -15.39
C THR A 66 5.17 3.62 -15.52
N ILE A 67 4.68 3.72 -16.76
CA ILE A 67 3.27 3.93 -17.08
C ILE A 67 2.62 2.59 -17.47
N PHE A 68 1.59 2.20 -16.74
CA PHE A 68 0.80 1.00 -17.02
C PHE A 68 -0.55 1.36 -17.63
N GLN A 69 -0.97 0.59 -18.64
CA GLN A 69 -2.26 0.74 -19.30
C GLN A 69 -3.23 -0.32 -18.78
N VAL A 70 -4.25 0.10 -18.05
CA VAL A 70 -5.26 -0.81 -17.47
C VAL A 70 -6.67 -0.40 -17.84
N GLN A 71 -7.58 -1.36 -17.98
CA GLN A 71 -8.99 -1.04 -18.23
C GLN A 71 -9.59 -0.31 -17.02
N ALA A 72 -10.42 0.70 -17.25
CA ALA A 72 -11.01 1.51 -16.17
C ALA A 72 -11.83 0.71 -15.14
N LYS A 73 -12.37 -0.45 -15.55
CA LYS A 73 -13.12 -1.37 -14.70
C LYS A 73 -12.27 -2.48 -14.08
N ALA A 74 -10.98 -2.55 -14.42
CA ALA A 74 -10.06 -3.55 -13.88
C ALA A 74 -9.94 -3.40 -12.36
N VAL A 75 -9.78 -4.54 -11.69
CA VAL A 75 -9.48 -4.59 -10.26
C VAL A 75 -8.00 -4.31 -10.02
N GLY A 76 -7.65 -3.84 -8.81
CA GLY A 76 -6.27 -3.49 -8.44
C GLY A 76 -5.26 -4.61 -8.68
N ARG A 77 -5.68 -5.87 -8.57
CA ARG A 77 -4.87 -7.06 -8.88
C ARG A 77 -4.26 -7.02 -10.28
N VAL A 78 -5.00 -6.55 -11.29
CA VAL A 78 -4.51 -6.53 -12.68
C VAL A 78 -3.30 -5.61 -12.83
N LEU A 79 -3.36 -4.41 -12.21
CA LEU A 79 -2.23 -3.48 -12.22
C LEU A 79 -1.04 -4.06 -11.45
N PHE A 80 -1.29 -4.59 -10.25
CA PHE A 80 -0.25 -5.15 -9.40
C PHE A 80 0.49 -6.33 -10.07
N GLU A 81 -0.24 -7.24 -10.70
CA GLU A 81 0.34 -8.37 -11.43
C GLU A 81 1.17 -7.92 -12.64
N GLN A 82 0.79 -6.84 -13.33
CA GLN A 82 1.63 -6.26 -14.40
C GLN A 82 2.95 -5.72 -13.84
N VAL A 83 2.91 -4.98 -12.73
CA VAL A 83 4.11 -4.45 -12.05
C VAL A 83 5.03 -5.62 -11.64
N CYS A 84 4.49 -6.61 -10.92
CA CYS A 84 5.29 -7.77 -10.48
C CYS A 84 5.84 -8.59 -11.65
N LYS A 85 5.11 -8.69 -12.77
CA LYS A 85 5.59 -9.38 -13.96
C LYS A 85 6.76 -8.65 -14.61
N GLN A 86 6.70 -7.32 -14.72
CA GLN A 86 7.79 -6.51 -15.25
C GLN A 86 9.06 -6.63 -14.39
N LEU A 87 8.90 -6.67 -13.06
CA LEU A 87 10.02 -6.87 -12.12
C LEU A 87 10.45 -8.34 -12.02
N HIS A 88 9.80 -9.28 -12.70
CA HIS A 88 10.04 -10.72 -12.55
C HIS A 88 10.01 -11.20 -11.08
N LEU A 89 9.13 -10.62 -10.27
CA LEU A 89 9.13 -10.79 -8.82
C LEU A 89 8.36 -12.05 -8.38
N LEU A 90 9.05 -12.95 -7.68
CA LEU A 90 8.45 -14.20 -7.17
C LEU A 90 7.77 -14.00 -5.82
N GLU A 91 8.43 -13.28 -4.91
CA GLU A 91 7.95 -12.99 -3.55
C GLU A 91 7.09 -11.71 -3.51
N ALA A 92 6.22 -11.55 -4.51
CA ALA A 92 5.44 -10.33 -4.74
C ALA A 92 4.54 -9.93 -3.55
N ASP A 93 4.06 -10.89 -2.77
CA ASP A 93 3.13 -10.64 -1.66
C ASP A 93 3.75 -9.82 -0.52
N TYR A 94 5.08 -9.67 -0.42
CA TYR A 94 5.73 -8.72 0.51
C TYR A 94 5.50 -7.25 0.12
N PHE A 95 5.12 -6.98 -1.12
CA PHE A 95 5.02 -5.65 -1.69
C PHE A 95 3.57 -5.22 -1.91
N GLY A 96 3.39 -3.94 -2.19
CA GLY A 96 2.09 -3.38 -2.54
C GLY A 96 2.22 -2.08 -3.29
N LEU A 97 1.08 -1.59 -3.80
CA LEU A 97 0.97 -0.27 -4.39
C LEU A 97 0.32 0.68 -3.39
N GLU A 98 1.05 1.72 -2.99
CA GLU A 98 0.59 2.79 -2.11
C GLU A 98 0.15 4.00 -2.96
N TYR A 99 -0.90 4.69 -2.52
CA TYR A 99 -1.29 5.99 -3.06
C TYR A 99 -1.73 6.89 -1.90
N SER A 100 -1.65 8.20 -2.11
CA SER A 100 -2.10 9.19 -1.14
C SER A 100 -3.42 9.82 -1.58
N ASP A 101 -4.25 10.21 -0.61
CA ASP A 101 -5.37 11.11 -0.89
C ASP A 101 -4.93 12.58 -0.84
N ASP A 102 -5.87 13.50 -1.11
CA ASP A 102 -5.65 14.94 -1.13
C ASP A 102 -5.20 15.50 0.24
N HIS A 103 -5.39 14.74 1.32
CA HIS A 103 -4.95 15.07 2.67
C HIS A 103 -3.60 14.43 3.04
N GLY A 104 -2.92 13.77 2.09
CA GLY A 104 -1.65 13.10 2.30
C GLY A 104 -1.77 11.75 3.03
N THR A 105 -2.98 11.25 3.29
CA THR A 105 -3.16 9.95 3.94
C THR A 105 -2.82 8.83 2.96
N LYS A 106 -1.92 7.96 3.37
CA LYS A 106 -1.45 6.82 2.56
C LYS A 106 -2.37 5.59 2.68
N TYR A 107 -2.79 5.06 1.53
CA TYR A 107 -3.61 3.87 1.38
C TYR A 107 -2.92 2.83 0.51
N TRP A 108 -3.13 1.56 0.84
CA TRP A 108 -2.79 0.45 -0.04
C TRP A 108 -3.91 0.24 -1.07
N LEU A 109 -3.53 0.04 -2.33
CA LEU A 109 -4.42 -0.39 -3.40
C LEU A 109 -5.09 -1.72 -3.00
N ASP A 110 -6.42 -1.72 -2.93
CA ASP A 110 -7.22 -2.92 -2.67
C ASP A 110 -7.28 -3.76 -3.95
N LEU A 111 -6.55 -4.87 -3.96
CA LEU A 111 -6.42 -5.73 -5.15
C LEU A 111 -7.76 -6.31 -5.61
N GLN A 112 -8.77 -6.36 -4.74
CA GLN A 112 -10.08 -6.97 -5.01
C GLN A 112 -11.15 -5.95 -5.43
N LYS A 113 -10.78 -4.67 -5.56
CA LYS A 113 -11.72 -3.60 -5.94
C LYS A 113 -11.31 -2.96 -7.26
N PRO A 114 -12.30 -2.48 -8.06
CA PRO A 114 -12.03 -1.70 -9.26
C PRO A 114 -11.16 -0.49 -8.94
N ILE A 115 -10.12 -0.26 -9.74
CA ILE A 115 -9.15 0.83 -9.54
C ILE A 115 -9.85 2.20 -9.57
N SER A 116 -10.75 2.40 -10.53
CA SER A 116 -11.56 3.62 -10.68
C SER A 116 -12.42 3.97 -9.46
N ARG A 117 -12.73 3.01 -8.60
CA ARG A 117 -13.49 3.25 -7.36
C ARG A 117 -12.61 3.61 -6.16
N GLN A 118 -11.30 3.52 -6.31
CA GLN A 118 -10.32 3.73 -5.24
C GLN A 118 -9.55 5.02 -5.42
N LEU A 119 -9.08 5.25 -6.64
CA LEU A 119 -8.29 6.43 -7.02
C LEU A 119 -9.17 7.67 -7.28
N GLY A 120 -10.50 7.52 -7.20
CA GLY A 120 -11.46 8.59 -7.51
C GLY A 120 -11.38 9.03 -8.98
N LEU A 121 -12.38 9.80 -9.43
CA LEU A 121 -12.32 10.48 -10.74
C LEU A 121 -11.55 11.82 -10.65
N SER A 122 -11.03 12.17 -9.45
CA SER A 122 -10.38 13.45 -9.15
C SER A 122 -8.87 13.46 -9.38
N LEU A 123 -8.23 12.28 -9.49
CA LEU A 123 -6.82 12.19 -9.82
C LEU A 123 -6.67 12.27 -11.34
N VAL A 124 -6.43 13.49 -11.85
CA VAL A 124 -6.15 13.76 -13.26
C VAL A 124 -4.90 13.01 -13.75
N ASP A 125 -4.05 12.53 -12.84
CA ASP A 125 -2.93 11.64 -13.14
C ASP A 125 -2.48 10.88 -11.86
N PRO A 126 -3.07 9.70 -11.54
CA PRO A 126 -2.78 9.01 -10.30
C PRO A 126 -1.35 8.44 -10.30
N LEU A 127 -0.53 8.90 -9.35
CA LEU A 127 0.78 8.34 -9.04
C LEU A 127 0.68 7.35 -7.89
N LEU A 128 1.05 6.10 -8.17
CA LEU A 128 1.16 5.03 -7.19
C LEU A 128 2.64 4.76 -6.92
N TYR A 129 2.95 4.26 -5.73
CA TYR A 129 4.30 3.90 -5.31
C TYR A 129 4.36 2.40 -5.05
N PHE A 130 5.30 1.72 -5.70
CA PHE A 130 5.64 0.34 -5.38
C PHE A 130 6.52 0.34 -4.12
N CYS A 131 6.02 -0.26 -3.05
CA CYS A 131 6.65 -0.22 -1.73
C CYS A 131 6.60 -1.60 -1.06
N VAL A 132 7.52 -1.83 -0.13
CA VAL A 132 7.40 -2.95 0.82
C VAL A 132 6.17 -2.70 1.69
N LYS A 133 5.30 -3.71 1.73
CA LYS A 133 4.04 -3.70 2.50
C LYS A 133 4.17 -4.49 3.80
N PHE A 134 4.88 -5.60 3.78
CA PHE A 134 5.10 -6.45 4.95
C PHE A 134 6.61 -6.59 5.20
N TYR A 135 7.09 -5.90 6.22
CA TYR A 135 8.51 -5.96 6.60
C TYR A 135 8.76 -7.23 7.39
N THR A 136 9.60 -8.13 6.85
CA THR A 136 10.02 -9.35 7.55
C THR A 136 10.89 -9.00 8.77
N PRO A 137 10.71 -9.69 9.91
CA PRO A 137 11.62 -9.55 11.06
C PRO A 137 13.04 -10.08 10.79
N ASP A 138 13.16 -10.98 9.82
CA ASP A 138 14.39 -11.70 9.51
C ASP A 138 14.62 -11.66 7.99
N PRO A 139 15.63 -10.91 7.51
CA PRO A 139 15.99 -10.82 6.10
C PRO A 139 16.35 -12.17 5.48
N ALA A 140 16.82 -13.15 6.29
CA ALA A 140 17.13 -14.49 5.80
C ALA A 140 15.88 -15.28 5.37
N GLN A 141 14.68 -14.80 5.71
CA GLN A 141 13.41 -15.37 5.24
C GLN A 141 13.02 -14.91 3.83
N LEU A 142 13.74 -13.93 3.28
CA LEU A 142 13.62 -13.55 1.88
C LEU A 142 14.52 -14.49 1.10
N GLU A 143 13.93 -15.39 0.33
CA GLU A 143 14.68 -16.45 -0.35
C GLU A 143 15.42 -15.89 -1.57
N GLU A 144 14.82 -14.96 -2.32
CA GLU A 144 15.40 -14.37 -3.53
C GLU A 144 16.32 -13.18 -3.22
N GLU A 145 17.49 -13.14 -3.86
CA GLU A 145 18.42 -12.01 -3.76
C GLU A 145 17.82 -10.72 -4.27
N TYR A 146 17.06 -10.78 -5.36
CA TYR A 146 16.37 -9.61 -5.90
C TYR A 146 15.34 -9.03 -4.91
N THR A 147 14.65 -9.89 -4.14
CA THR A 147 13.74 -9.42 -3.09
C THR A 147 14.50 -8.69 -1.99
N ARG A 148 15.67 -9.21 -1.57
CA ARG A 148 16.55 -8.54 -0.59
C ARG A 148 17.01 -7.17 -1.09
N TYR A 149 17.44 -7.10 -2.36
CA TYR A 149 17.82 -5.83 -2.99
C TYR A 149 16.67 -4.81 -3.01
N LEU A 150 15.44 -5.24 -3.37
CA LEU A 150 14.27 -4.36 -3.32
C LEU A 150 13.96 -3.87 -1.88
N PHE A 151 14.17 -4.72 -0.87
CA PHE A 151 14.08 -4.30 0.53
C PHE A 151 15.16 -3.27 0.89
N CYS A 152 16.40 -3.43 0.40
CA CYS A 152 17.47 -2.44 0.57
C CYS A 152 17.10 -1.09 -0.03
N LEU A 153 16.51 -1.06 -1.23
CA LEU A 153 16.01 0.16 -1.84
C LEU A 153 14.90 0.83 -1.02
N GLN A 154 14.01 0.03 -0.42
CA GLN A 154 13.00 0.57 0.50
C GLN A 154 13.66 1.16 1.76
N VAL A 155 14.64 0.48 2.35
CA VAL A 155 15.38 0.98 3.52
C VAL A 155 16.14 2.26 3.19
N LYS A 156 16.80 2.32 2.02
CA LYS A 156 17.46 3.53 1.48
C LYS A 156 16.47 4.70 1.39
N ARG A 157 15.27 4.46 0.87
CA ARG A 157 14.19 5.46 0.82
C ARG A 157 13.68 5.87 2.22
N ASP A 158 13.47 4.90 3.11
CA ASP A 158 12.95 5.17 4.46
C ASP A 158 13.97 5.97 5.29
N LEU A 159 15.27 5.73 5.08
CA LEU A 159 16.37 6.46 5.70
C LEU A 159 16.46 7.90 5.14
N SER A 160 16.46 8.08 3.82
CA SER A 160 16.59 9.39 3.18
C SER A 160 15.41 10.32 3.46
N GLN A 161 14.20 9.75 3.58
CA GLN A 161 12.99 10.48 3.94
C GLN A 161 12.86 10.74 5.46
N GLY A 162 13.71 10.13 6.29
CA GLY A 162 13.63 10.25 7.75
C GLY A 162 12.44 9.51 8.37
N SER A 163 11.84 8.56 7.65
CA SER A 163 10.76 7.70 8.17
C SER A 163 11.30 6.64 9.14
N MET A 164 12.53 6.19 8.93
CA MET A 164 13.23 5.28 9.84
C MET A 164 14.31 6.05 10.61
N GLN A 165 13.89 6.79 11.65
CA GLN A 165 14.85 7.54 12.49
C GLN A 165 15.70 6.59 13.33
N CYS A 166 17.00 6.87 13.37
CA CYS A 166 17.99 6.19 14.19
C CYS A 166 19.08 7.18 14.59
N ASN A 167 20.01 6.77 15.47
CA ASN A 167 21.17 7.60 15.80
C ASN A 167 22.09 7.77 14.58
N GLU A 168 22.88 8.85 14.58
CA GLU A 168 23.78 9.22 13.48
C GLU A 168 24.76 8.10 13.11
N ASN A 169 25.36 7.43 14.09
CA ASN A 169 26.32 6.36 13.83
C ASN A 169 25.69 5.19 13.08
N THR A 170 24.45 4.83 13.44
CA THR A 170 23.69 3.77 12.75
C THR A 170 23.30 4.22 11.35
N ALA A 171 22.88 5.48 11.19
CA ALA A 171 22.54 6.05 9.88
C ALA A 171 23.76 6.06 8.94
N ALA A 172 24.91 6.50 9.44
CA ALA A 172 26.17 6.51 8.70
C ALA A 172 26.63 5.10 8.31
N LEU A 173 26.47 4.12 9.23
CA LEU A 173 26.78 2.72 8.95
C LEU A 173 25.85 2.14 7.86
N MET A 174 24.54 2.36 7.96
CA MET A 174 23.60 1.91 6.93
C MET A 174 23.88 2.56 5.57
N ALA A 175 24.11 3.87 5.54
CA ALA A 175 24.50 4.58 4.32
C ALA A 175 25.79 4.03 3.71
N SER A 176 26.79 3.66 4.53
CA SER A 176 28.03 3.06 4.02
C SER A 176 27.84 1.69 3.36
N TYR A 177 26.85 0.88 3.80
CA TYR A 177 26.50 -0.36 3.11
C TYR A 177 25.82 -0.10 1.77
N ILE A 178 24.95 0.92 1.69
CA ILE A 178 24.34 1.35 0.41
C ILE A 178 25.44 1.75 -0.58
N VAL A 179 26.41 2.54 -0.11
CA VAL A 179 27.56 2.98 -0.92
C VAL A 179 28.40 1.79 -1.38
N GLN A 180 28.79 0.88 -0.47
CA GLN A 180 29.55 -0.32 -0.83
C GLN A 180 28.83 -1.15 -1.91
N ALA A 181 27.50 -1.28 -1.79
CA ALA A 181 26.72 -2.07 -2.72
C ALA A 181 26.59 -1.42 -4.11
N GLU A 182 26.62 -0.08 -4.19
CA GLU A 182 26.48 0.68 -5.44
C GLU A 182 27.83 1.02 -6.11
N CYS A 183 28.84 1.35 -5.31
CA CYS A 183 30.13 1.86 -5.76
C CYS A 183 31.26 0.82 -5.73
N GLY A 184 31.05 -0.33 -5.06
CA GLY A 184 32.11 -1.31 -4.81
C GLY A 184 33.08 -0.84 -3.73
N ASP A 185 34.30 -1.39 -3.73
CA ASP A 185 35.31 -1.08 -2.73
C ASP A 185 35.80 0.38 -2.80
N TYR A 186 36.12 0.96 -1.65
CA TYR A 186 36.76 2.26 -1.58
C TYR A 186 38.18 2.22 -2.17
N VAL A 187 38.42 3.01 -3.22
CA VAL A 187 39.74 3.26 -3.81
C VAL A 187 40.11 4.72 -3.58
N ALA A 188 41.25 4.98 -2.94
CA ALA A 188 41.67 6.34 -2.58
C ALA A 188 41.90 7.25 -3.80
N GLU A 189 42.27 6.68 -4.94
CA GLU A 189 42.45 7.40 -6.20
C GLU A 189 41.12 7.85 -6.80
N ASP A 190 40.09 7.00 -6.73
CA ASP A 190 38.74 7.29 -7.25
C ASP A 190 37.91 8.16 -6.29
N TYR A 191 38.17 8.04 -4.98
CA TYR A 191 37.43 8.71 -3.90
C TYR A 191 38.37 9.50 -2.98
N PRO A 192 38.97 10.60 -3.47
CA PRO A 192 40.01 11.33 -2.73
C PRO A 192 39.51 11.99 -1.44
N ASP A 193 38.22 12.33 -1.38
CA ASP A 193 37.57 12.91 -0.20
C ASP A 193 36.11 12.46 -0.10
N HIS A 194 35.35 12.98 0.87
CA HIS A 194 33.96 12.57 1.13
C HIS A 194 32.95 13.08 0.08
N THR A 195 33.36 13.93 -0.88
CA THR A 195 32.42 14.64 -1.77
C THR A 195 31.72 13.74 -2.80
N TYR A 196 32.23 12.54 -3.07
CA TYR A 196 31.53 11.56 -3.93
C TYR A 196 30.15 11.18 -3.35
N LEU A 197 29.99 11.29 -2.03
CA LEU A 197 28.75 11.03 -1.30
C LEU A 197 27.74 12.17 -1.42
N SER A 198 28.14 13.37 -1.85
CA SER A 198 27.25 14.53 -1.95
C SER A 198 26.29 14.45 -3.12
N SER A 199 26.51 13.54 -4.07
CA SER A 199 25.63 13.31 -5.22
C SER A 199 24.28 12.69 -4.81
N TYR A 200 24.24 11.98 -3.68
CA TYR A 200 23.05 11.31 -3.18
C TYR A 200 22.77 11.68 -1.72
N LYS A 201 21.50 11.88 -1.40
CA LYS A 201 21.04 12.22 -0.05
C LYS A 201 20.62 10.96 0.71
N PHE A 202 21.49 10.45 1.57
CA PHE A 202 21.24 9.24 2.38
C PHE A 202 20.35 9.52 3.60
N VAL A 203 20.41 10.73 4.16
CA VAL A 203 19.64 11.16 5.34
C VAL A 203 19.06 12.58 5.15
N PRO A 204 17.97 12.97 5.86
CA PRO A 204 17.35 14.29 5.70
C PRO A 204 18.29 15.48 5.98
N GLN A 205 19.17 15.34 6.96
CA GLN A 205 20.17 16.33 7.35
C GLN A 205 21.57 15.74 7.11
N GLN A 206 21.98 15.70 5.84
CA GLN A 206 23.30 15.23 5.45
C GLN A 206 24.24 16.44 5.38
N ASP A 207 25.25 16.45 6.24
CA ASP A 207 26.33 17.44 6.25
C ASP A 207 27.69 16.77 5.98
N HIS A 208 28.74 17.58 5.86
CA HIS A 208 30.09 17.08 5.61
C HIS A 208 30.67 16.22 6.75
N GLU A 209 30.15 16.32 7.98
CA GLU A 209 30.58 15.44 9.06
C GLU A 209 29.98 14.05 8.89
N MET A 210 28.69 13.97 8.56
CA MET A 210 28.00 12.73 8.21
C MET A 210 28.66 12.06 7.00
N GLU A 211 28.95 12.80 5.93
CA GLU A 211 29.63 12.26 4.75
C GLU A 211 31.01 11.68 5.10
N ARG A 212 31.80 12.35 5.94
CA ARG A 212 33.06 11.80 6.45
C ARG A 212 32.85 10.52 7.25
N LYS A 213 31.85 10.47 8.15
CA LYS A 213 31.51 9.25 8.91
C LYS A 213 31.12 8.09 7.98
N ILE A 214 30.34 8.36 6.93
CA ILE A 214 29.95 7.37 5.92
C ILE A 214 31.17 6.85 5.18
N MET A 215 32.04 7.75 4.70
CA MET A 215 33.28 7.39 4.00
C MET A 215 34.20 6.54 4.87
N GLU A 216 34.38 6.89 6.14
CA GLU A 216 35.22 6.11 7.07
C GLU A 216 34.67 4.71 7.35
N ASN A 217 33.34 4.53 7.29
CA ASN A 217 32.76 3.19 7.35
C ASN A 217 32.87 2.44 6.02
N HIS A 218 32.72 3.13 4.88
CA HIS A 218 32.87 2.55 3.55
C HIS A 218 34.26 1.91 3.37
N LYS A 219 35.32 2.58 3.84
CA LYS A 219 36.70 2.04 3.86
C LYS A 219 36.84 0.68 4.57
N LYS A 220 35.98 0.38 5.54
CA LYS A 220 36.03 -0.86 6.34
C LYS A 220 35.31 -2.02 5.67
N HIS A 221 34.58 -1.79 4.59
CA HIS A 221 33.78 -2.80 3.91
C HIS A 221 34.49 -3.44 2.71
N ALA A 222 35.77 -3.12 2.49
CA ALA A 222 36.57 -3.64 1.38
C ALA A 222 36.47 -5.18 1.28
N GLY A 223 36.19 -5.67 0.08
CA GLY A 223 36.00 -7.09 -0.23
C GLY A 223 34.58 -7.61 -0.01
N GLN A 224 33.64 -6.81 0.50
CA GLN A 224 32.23 -7.19 0.57
C GLN A 224 31.58 -7.08 -0.81
N SER A 225 30.94 -8.17 -1.25
CA SER A 225 30.09 -8.16 -2.44
C SER A 225 28.82 -7.31 -2.23
N PRO A 226 28.16 -6.84 -3.30
CA PRO A 226 26.90 -6.11 -3.17
C PRO A 226 25.80 -6.87 -2.41
N ALA A 227 25.74 -8.20 -2.58
CA ALA A 227 24.78 -9.04 -1.87
C ALA A 227 25.06 -9.14 -0.36
N GLU A 228 26.34 -9.18 0.04
CA GLU A 228 26.73 -9.15 1.46
C GLU A 228 26.47 -7.78 2.08
N ALA A 229 26.77 -6.70 1.36
CA ALA A 229 26.47 -5.33 1.80
C ALA A 229 24.96 -5.11 1.98
N ASP A 230 24.13 -5.62 1.07
CA ASP A 230 22.68 -5.63 1.19
C ASP A 230 22.22 -6.36 2.45
N LEU A 231 22.73 -7.55 2.70
CA LEU A 231 22.35 -8.33 3.87
C LEU A 231 22.74 -7.60 5.17
N ASN A 232 23.93 -7.02 5.21
CA ASN A 232 24.42 -6.23 6.35
C ASN A 232 23.57 -4.97 6.58
N LEU A 233 23.14 -4.30 5.51
CA LEU A 233 22.18 -3.19 5.58
C LEU A 233 20.88 -3.64 6.23
N LEU A 234 20.27 -4.72 5.75
CA LEU A 234 19.00 -5.23 6.28
C LEU A 234 19.13 -5.72 7.73
N GLU A 235 20.23 -6.37 8.07
CA GLU A 235 20.57 -6.82 9.43
C GLU A 235 20.75 -5.66 10.41
N THR A 236 21.28 -4.53 9.93
CA THR A 236 21.41 -3.31 10.72
C THR A 236 20.04 -2.63 10.85
N ALA A 237 19.33 -2.46 9.73
CA ALA A 237 18.04 -1.78 9.67
C ALA A 237 16.99 -2.46 10.57
N ARG A 238 16.90 -3.81 10.57
CA ARG A 238 15.91 -4.54 11.39
C ARG A 238 16.06 -4.31 12.90
N ARG A 239 17.22 -3.83 13.36
CA ARG A 239 17.48 -3.51 14.77
C ARG A 239 17.01 -2.09 15.14
N CYS A 240 16.72 -1.25 14.16
CA CYS A 240 16.15 0.07 14.39
C CYS A 240 14.69 -0.05 14.85
N GLU A 241 14.30 0.71 15.88
CA GLU A 241 12.95 0.65 16.45
C GLU A 241 11.85 1.02 15.44
N LEU A 242 12.17 1.88 14.47
CA LEU A 242 11.24 2.36 13.46
C LEU A 242 11.31 1.59 12.13
N TYR A 243 12.02 0.45 12.09
CA TYR A 243 12.09 -0.39 10.89
C TYR A 243 10.71 -0.91 10.48
N GLY A 244 10.27 -0.52 9.27
CA GLY A 244 8.95 -0.85 8.73
C GLY A 244 7.76 -0.24 9.51
N VAL A 245 8.02 0.71 10.41
CA VAL A 245 6.99 1.32 11.26
C VAL A 245 6.34 2.50 10.52
N LYS A 246 5.07 2.33 10.14
CA LYS A 246 4.22 3.41 9.64
C LYS A 246 3.26 3.86 10.74
N MET A 247 3.53 5.02 11.35
CA MET A 247 2.73 5.59 12.43
C MET A 247 1.41 6.17 11.93
N HIS A 248 0.36 5.97 12.72
CA HIS A 248 -0.99 6.45 12.49
C HIS A 248 -1.49 7.23 13.70
N PRO A 249 -1.72 8.55 13.57
CA PRO A 249 -2.21 9.37 14.68
C PRO A 249 -3.53 8.85 15.24
N ALA A 250 -3.58 8.74 16.56
CA ALA A 250 -4.76 8.35 17.32
C ALA A 250 -4.73 9.00 18.71
N LYS A 251 -5.77 8.76 19.50
CA LYS A 251 -5.86 9.18 20.90
C LYS A 251 -6.36 8.03 21.75
N ASP A 252 -6.03 8.02 23.03
CA ASP A 252 -6.66 7.13 23.99
C ASP A 252 -7.98 7.73 24.53
N HIS A 253 -8.51 7.13 25.59
CA HIS A 253 -9.73 7.58 26.26
C HIS A 253 -9.59 8.91 27.03
N GLU A 254 -8.36 9.30 27.39
CA GLU A 254 -8.03 10.56 28.08
C GLU A 254 -7.66 11.67 27.08
N ASN A 255 -7.82 11.42 25.77
CA ASN A 255 -7.42 12.29 24.67
C ASN A 255 -5.90 12.54 24.57
N VAL A 256 -5.08 11.69 25.18
CA VAL A 256 -3.62 11.75 25.03
C VAL A 256 -3.28 11.43 23.56
N PRO A 257 -2.49 12.29 22.87
CA PRO A 257 -2.07 12.03 21.50
C PRO A 257 -1.09 10.85 21.47
N LEU A 258 -1.42 9.87 20.64
CA LEU A 258 -0.67 8.64 20.44
C LEU A 258 -0.48 8.36 18.95
N ASN A 259 0.44 7.47 18.64
CA ASN A 259 0.65 6.92 17.31
C ASN A 259 0.50 5.40 17.35
N LEU A 260 -0.34 4.84 16.49
CA LEU A 260 -0.47 3.42 16.32
C LEU A 260 0.31 2.95 15.10
N ALA A 261 1.00 1.83 15.21
CA ALA A 261 1.61 1.15 14.08
C ALA A 261 1.25 -0.33 14.11
N VAL A 262 1.44 -0.99 12.97
CA VAL A 262 1.26 -2.43 12.84
C VAL A 262 2.52 -3.05 12.24
N ALA A 263 2.95 -4.17 12.81
CA ALA A 263 4.11 -4.92 12.37
C ALA A 263 3.88 -6.43 12.48
N HIS A 264 4.89 -7.23 12.09
CA HIS A 264 4.86 -8.69 12.17
C HIS A 264 4.56 -9.22 13.58
N MET A 265 4.96 -8.49 14.63
CA MET A 265 4.77 -8.89 16.03
C MET A 265 3.39 -8.54 16.60
N GLY A 266 2.72 -7.51 16.09
CA GLY A 266 1.51 -6.99 16.71
C GLY A 266 1.12 -5.57 16.30
N ILE A 267 0.29 -4.96 17.15
CA ILE A 267 -0.04 -3.54 17.11
C ILE A 267 0.83 -2.82 18.13
N ILE A 268 1.59 -1.84 17.68
CA ILE A 268 2.54 -1.08 18.49
C ILE A 268 1.92 0.29 18.80
N VAL A 269 2.06 0.74 20.04
CA VAL A 269 1.61 2.05 20.49
C VAL A 269 2.83 2.89 20.81
N PHE A 270 2.87 4.09 20.25
CA PHE A 270 3.90 5.09 20.46
C PHE A 270 3.29 6.34 21.08
N GLN A 271 4.05 6.99 21.96
CA GLN A 271 3.84 8.38 22.34
C GLN A 271 4.97 9.19 21.72
N ASN A 272 4.63 10.10 20.80
CA ASN A 272 5.60 10.68 19.86
C ASN A 272 6.32 9.57 19.07
N TYR A 273 7.62 9.41 19.27
CA TYR A 273 8.46 8.36 18.67
C TYR A 273 8.88 7.27 19.66
N THR A 274 8.48 7.37 20.93
CA THR A 274 8.84 6.40 21.97
C THR A 274 7.78 5.30 22.03
N LYS A 275 8.20 4.04 21.87
CA LYS A 275 7.30 2.89 22.01
C LYS A 275 6.87 2.74 23.47
N ILE A 276 5.56 2.80 23.72
CA ILE A 276 4.99 2.67 25.07
C ILE A 276 4.36 1.29 25.31
N ASN A 277 3.87 0.62 24.27
CA ASN A 277 3.25 -0.70 24.41
C ASN A 277 3.27 -1.49 23.10
N THR A 278 3.12 -2.81 23.19
CA THR A 278 2.91 -3.72 22.06
C THR A 278 1.82 -4.74 22.39
N PHE A 279 0.71 -4.69 21.67
CA PHE A 279 -0.29 -5.75 21.67
C PHE A 279 0.13 -6.84 20.71
N SER A 280 0.77 -7.89 21.22
CA SER A 280 1.21 -9.01 20.40
C SER A 280 0.02 -9.73 19.77
N TRP A 281 0.20 -10.29 18.57
CA TRP A 281 -0.87 -11.03 17.91
C TRP A 281 -1.42 -12.19 18.75
N ALA A 282 -0.58 -12.82 19.58
CA ALA A 282 -0.99 -13.91 20.47
C ALA A 282 -1.95 -13.45 21.58
N LYS A 283 -1.81 -12.20 22.05
CA LYS A 283 -2.70 -11.63 23.09
C LYS A 283 -4.01 -11.09 22.51
N ILE A 284 -4.04 -10.76 21.22
CA ILE A 284 -5.21 -10.17 20.57
C ILE A 284 -6.20 -11.26 20.16
N ARG A 285 -7.37 -11.27 20.80
CA ARG A 285 -8.50 -12.13 20.43
C ARG A 285 -9.25 -11.61 19.21
N LYS A 286 -9.46 -10.29 19.13
CA LYS A 286 -10.23 -9.68 18.03
C LYS A 286 -9.91 -8.20 17.86
N ILE A 287 -9.69 -7.78 16.62
CA ILE A 287 -9.68 -6.37 16.23
C ILE A 287 -10.99 -5.98 15.55
N SER A 288 -11.48 -4.79 15.84
CA SER A 288 -12.67 -4.23 15.18
C SER A 288 -12.63 -2.71 15.20
N PHE A 289 -13.50 -2.07 14.41
CA PHE A 289 -13.66 -0.63 14.47
C PHE A 289 -15.14 -0.23 14.39
N LYS A 290 -15.51 0.89 15.02
CA LYS A 290 -16.85 1.48 15.00
C LYS A 290 -16.73 2.99 14.88
N ARG A 291 -17.15 3.56 13.74
CA ARG A 291 -16.95 4.98 13.41
C ARG A 291 -15.45 5.30 13.48
N LYS A 292 -15.04 6.19 14.39
CA LYS A 292 -13.64 6.57 14.65
C LYS A 292 -12.95 5.76 15.75
N ARG A 293 -13.65 4.80 16.37
CA ARG A 293 -13.12 3.96 17.46
C ARG A 293 -12.49 2.70 16.89
N PHE A 294 -11.22 2.47 17.19
CA PHE A 294 -10.53 1.21 16.97
C PHE A 294 -10.52 0.42 18.28
N LEU A 295 -10.90 -0.86 18.23
CA LEU A 295 -11.09 -1.70 19.41
C LEU A 295 -10.21 -2.94 19.31
N VAL A 296 -9.35 -3.13 20.29
CA VAL A 296 -8.47 -4.30 20.45
C VAL A 296 -9.01 -5.11 21.63
N LYS A 297 -9.62 -6.27 21.33
CA LYS A 297 -10.05 -7.22 22.35
C LYS A 297 -8.94 -8.21 22.64
N LEU A 298 -8.56 -8.33 23.91
CA LEU A 298 -7.53 -9.24 24.37
C LEU A 298 -8.14 -10.59 24.79
N HIS A 299 -7.30 -11.62 24.83
CA HIS A 299 -7.65 -12.87 25.51
C HIS A 299 -7.71 -12.63 27.02
N PRO A 300 -8.68 -13.21 27.75
CA PRO A 300 -8.67 -13.16 29.21
C PRO A 300 -7.41 -13.86 29.73
N GLU A 301 -6.51 -13.12 30.37
CA GLU A 301 -5.43 -13.73 31.15
C GLU A 301 -6.05 -14.13 32.50
N GLY A 302 -5.88 -15.40 32.91
CA GLY A 302 -6.52 -15.96 34.09
C GLY A 302 -6.24 -15.08 35.32
N TYR A 303 -7.31 -14.71 36.02
CA TYR A 303 -7.38 -13.80 37.18
C TYR A 303 -7.54 -12.30 36.86
N GLY A 304 -8.79 -11.89 36.58
CA GLY A 304 -9.31 -10.60 37.08
C GLY A 304 -9.71 -9.56 36.02
N TYR A 305 -10.98 -9.12 36.12
CA TYR A 305 -11.67 -7.85 35.81
C TYR A 305 -10.99 -6.64 35.09
N TYR A 306 -9.86 -6.76 34.40
CA TYR A 306 -9.37 -5.69 33.55
C TYR A 306 -10.20 -5.60 32.27
N LYS A 307 -10.47 -4.38 31.78
CA LYS A 307 -11.22 -4.16 30.54
C LYS A 307 -10.57 -4.97 29.40
N ASP A 308 -11.20 -6.08 29.02
CA ASP A 308 -10.79 -6.95 27.90
C ASP A 308 -10.66 -6.21 26.55
N THR A 309 -11.11 -4.96 26.47
CA THR A 309 -11.12 -4.16 25.24
C THR A 309 -10.41 -2.84 25.48
N VAL A 310 -9.30 -2.65 24.75
CA VAL A 310 -8.60 -1.37 24.65
C VAL A 310 -9.15 -0.60 23.46
N GLU A 311 -9.34 0.71 23.62
CA GLU A 311 -9.90 1.58 22.60
C GLU A 311 -8.97 2.73 22.23
N PHE A 312 -8.92 3.01 20.94
CA PHE A 312 -8.21 4.15 20.37
C PHE A 312 -9.13 4.95 19.46
N PHE A 313 -8.95 6.26 19.41
CA PHE A 313 -9.79 7.20 18.70
C PHE A 313 -8.99 7.89 17.59
N PHE A 314 -9.40 7.68 16.35
CA PHE A 314 -8.86 8.37 15.18
C PHE A 314 -9.63 9.67 14.95
N GLU A 315 -9.10 10.55 14.09
CA GLU A 315 -9.79 11.78 13.69
C GLU A 315 -11.09 11.47 12.94
N GLY A 316 -11.02 10.54 11.98
CA GLY A 316 -12.17 10.14 11.17
C GLY A 316 -12.38 8.63 11.09
N ARG A 317 -13.45 8.27 10.38
CA ARG A 317 -13.84 6.88 10.16
C ARG A 317 -12.93 6.19 9.14
N ASN A 318 -12.42 6.93 8.15
CA ASN A 318 -11.67 6.36 7.04
C ASN A 318 -10.27 5.96 7.47
N GLU A 319 -9.63 6.78 8.29
CA GLU A 319 -8.32 6.58 8.92
C GLU A 319 -8.37 5.37 9.85
N CYS A 320 -9.39 5.30 10.71
CA CYS A 320 -9.63 4.15 11.58
C CYS A 320 -9.83 2.85 10.78
N LYS A 321 -10.63 2.91 9.70
CA LYS A 321 -10.85 1.77 8.81
C LYS A 321 -9.57 1.40 8.05
N ASN A 322 -8.78 2.37 7.63
CA ASN A 322 -7.50 2.17 6.93
C ASN A 322 -6.53 1.42 7.85
N PHE A 323 -6.36 1.90 9.08
CA PHE A 323 -5.53 1.23 10.09
C PHE A 323 -6.03 -0.19 10.38
N TRP A 324 -7.34 -0.36 10.61
CA TRP A 324 -7.93 -1.69 10.82
C TRP A 324 -7.68 -2.64 9.64
N LYS A 325 -7.75 -2.16 8.38
CA LYS A 325 -7.39 -2.97 7.20
C LYS A 325 -5.93 -3.41 7.28
N LYS A 326 -5.00 -2.49 7.57
CA LYS A 326 -3.56 -2.79 7.70
C LYS A 326 -3.29 -3.85 8.78
N CYS A 327 -4.02 -3.80 9.91
CA CYS A 327 -3.96 -4.83 10.95
C CYS A 327 -4.46 -6.20 10.48
N VAL A 328 -5.61 -6.25 9.79
CA VAL A 328 -6.16 -7.51 9.24
C VAL A 328 -5.20 -8.12 8.22
N GLU A 329 -4.59 -7.31 7.37
CA GLU A 329 -3.63 -7.76 6.36
C GLU A 329 -2.33 -8.28 7.00
N ASN A 330 -1.74 -7.54 7.94
CA ASN A 330 -0.50 -7.97 8.62
C ASN A 330 -0.69 -9.27 9.40
N HIS A 331 -1.77 -9.35 10.19
CA HIS A 331 -2.09 -10.60 10.90
C HIS A 331 -2.32 -11.74 9.91
N GLY A 332 -3.06 -11.50 8.81
CA GLY A 332 -3.30 -12.50 7.77
C GLY A 332 -2.01 -13.00 7.12
N PHE A 333 -1.07 -12.10 6.82
CA PHE A 333 0.19 -12.42 6.19
C PHE A 333 1.14 -13.21 7.10
N PHE A 334 1.37 -12.73 8.33
CA PHE A 334 2.39 -13.29 9.23
C PHE A 334 1.88 -14.44 10.13
N ARG A 335 0.58 -14.52 10.42
CA ARG A 335 0.06 -15.45 11.44
C ARG A 335 -0.82 -16.56 10.90
N CYS A 336 -1.42 -16.40 9.71
CA CYS A 336 -2.24 -17.47 9.14
C CYS A 336 -1.36 -18.46 8.36
N SER A 337 -1.59 -19.76 8.56
CA SER A 337 -0.93 -20.79 7.74
C SER A 337 -1.40 -20.76 6.28
N SER A 338 -2.67 -20.41 6.06
CA SER A 338 -3.24 -20.19 4.74
C SER A 338 -4.44 -19.24 4.83
N VAL A 339 -4.72 -18.55 3.73
CA VAL A 339 -5.94 -17.73 3.62
C VAL A 339 -7.06 -18.58 3.04
N LYS A 340 -8.09 -18.88 3.85
CA LYS A 340 -9.29 -19.57 3.36
C LYS A 340 -10.05 -18.67 2.38
N HIS A 341 -10.12 -19.07 1.12
CA HIS A 341 -11.00 -18.46 0.12
C HIS A 341 -12.46 -18.82 0.41
N VAL A 342 -13.09 -18.12 1.36
CA VAL A 342 -14.53 -18.27 1.60
C VAL A 342 -15.27 -17.53 0.49
N SER A 343 -16.01 -18.27 -0.35
CA SER A 343 -16.82 -17.70 -1.41
C SER A 343 -17.85 -16.72 -0.82
N ARG A 344 -18.00 -15.55 -1.45
CA ARG A 344 -19.01 -14.57 -1.04
C ARG A 344 -20.39 -15.11 -1.41
N HIS A 345 -21.11 -15.71 -0.46
CA HIS A 345 -22.56 -15.85 -0.63
C HIS A 345 -23.18 -14.44 -0.70
N LYS A 346 -23.73 -14.09 -1.86
CA LYS A 346 -24.36 -12.80 -2.17
C LYS A 346 -25.73 -12.65 -1.49
N THR A 347 -25.86 -12.98 -0.21
CA THR A 347 -27.18 -13.12 0.44
C THR A 347 -27.40 -12.21 1.65
N ARG A 348 -26.77 -11.03 1.69
CA ARG A 348 -27.20 -9.97 2.62
C ARG A 348 -27.30 -8.63 1.92
N VAL A 349 -28.54 -8.22 1.66
CA VAL A 349 -28.92 -6.94 1.02
C VAL A 349 -28.52 -5.73 1.88
N LEU A 350 -28.26 -5.91 3.18
CA LEU A 350 -27.76 -4.86 4.07
C LEU A 350 -26.69 -5.42 5.02
N SER A 351 -25.42 -5.35 4.62
CA SER A 351 -24.30 -5.63 5.52
C SER A 351 -23.92 -4.36 6.30
N ARG A 352 -24.28 -4.28 7.58
CA ARG A 352 -23.75 -3.27 8.52
C ARG A 352 -22.35 -3.68 8.97
N GLY A 353 -21.34 -3.48 8.12
CA GLY A 353 -19.94 -3.71 8.50
C GLY A 353 -18.98 -3.76 7.33
N SER A 354 -17.67 -3.69 7.62
CA SER A 354 -16.64 -3.93 6.61
C SER A 354 -16.55 -5.42 6.28
N SER A 355 -16.76 -5.78 5.01
CA SER A 355 -16.58 -7.15 4.49
C SER A 355 -15.15 -7.44 4.03
N PHE A 356 -14.20 -6.55 4.34
CA PHE A 356 -12.81 -6.70 3.94
C PHE A 356 -12.17 -7.92 4.63
N ARG A 357 -11.37 -8.66 3.87
CA ARG A 357 -10.60 -9.83 4.29
C ARG A 357 -9.27 -9.78 3.55
N TYR A 358 -8.22 -10.26 4.20
CA TYR A 358 -6.95 -10.51 3.52
C TYR A 358 -7.14 -11.59 2.44
N SER A 359 -6.48 -11.46 1.29
CA SER A 359 -6.65 -12.34 0.11
C SER A 359 -5.34 -12.60 -0.65
N GLY A 360 -4.19 -12.28 -0.05
CA GLY A 360 -2.87 -12.60 -0.61
C GLY A 360 -2.37 -13.94 -0.10
N LYS A 361 -1.17 -14.36 -0.54
CA LYS A 361 -0.48 -15.51 0.04
C LYS A 361 0.12 -15.14 1.39
N THR A 362 0.06 -16.04 2.35
CA THR A 362 0.72 -15.82 3.65
C THR A 362 2.24 -15.98 3.51
N GLN A 363 3.00 -15.47 4.48
CA GLN A 363 4.46 -15.62 4.48
C GLN A 363 4.88 -17.09 4.37
N LYS A 364 4.19 -17.97 5.12
CA LYS A 364 4.42 -19.41 5.07
C LYS A 364 4.22 -19.98 3.65
N GLN A 365 3.13 -19.59 2.98
CA GLN A 365 2.85 -20.05 1.61
C GLN A 365 3.88 -19.55 0.60
N ILE A 366 4.45 -18.36 0.80
CA ILE A 366 5.49 -17.81 -0.08
C ILE A 366 6.78 -18.59 0.08
N ILE A 367 7.23 -18.80 1.32
CA ILE A 367 8.46 -19.56 1.60
C ILE A 367 8.35 -20.98 1.02
N GLU A 368 7.22 -21.66 1.24
CA GLU A 368 6.96 -22.99 0.64
C GLU A 368 6.98 -22.93 -0.90
N PHE A 369 6.29 -21.95 -1.49
CA PHE A 369 6.24 -21.78 -2.94
C PHE A 369 7.61 -21.50 -3.58
N VAL A 370 8.45 -20.67 -2.97
CA VAL A 370 9.77 -20.37 -3.51
C VAL A 370 10.66 -21.61 -3.46
N ARG A 371 10.67 -22.33 -2.33
CA ARG A 371 11.46 -23.57 -2.18
C ARG A 371 11.10 -24.61 -3.24
N ASP A 372 9.81 -24.75 -3.55
CA ASP A 372 9.34 -25.68 -4.59
C ASP A 372 9.70 -25.23 -6.02
N ASN A 373 9.97 -23.94 -6.25
CA ASN A 373 10.19 -23.36 -7.58
C ASN A 373 11.61 -22.81 -7.80
N TYR A 374 12.53 -22.99 -6.84
CA TYR A 374 13.87 -22.41 -6.82
C TYR A 374 14.74 -22.80 -8.02
N VAL A 375 14.58 -24.02 -8.55
CA VAL A 375 15.49 -24.66 -9.53
C VAL A 375 15.47 -24.03 -10.94
N LYS A 376 14.69 -22.97 -11.19
CA LYS A 376 14.45 -22.46 -12.56
C LYS A 376 14.81 -20.99 -12.79
N ARG A 377 15.54 -20.33 -11.89
CA ARG A 377 15.78 -18.88 -12.00
C ARG A 377 17.22 -18.54 -12.35
N GLN A 378 17.36 -17.51 -13.17
CA GLN A 378 18.65 -16.89 -13.47
C GLN A 378 19.14 -16.11 -12.25
N THR A 379 20.46 -16.09 -12.05
CA THR A 379 21.10 -15.25 -11.04
C THR A 379 20.75 -13.79 -11.29
N PHE A 380 20.36 -13.08 -10.23
CA PHE A 380 20.11 -11.65 -10.29
C PHE A 380 21.40 -10.89 -10.67
N GLN A 381 21.27 -9.92 -11.58
CA GLN A 381 22.30 -8.95 -11.89
C GLN A 381 21.67 -7.56 -11.74
N ARG A 382 22.39 -6.65 -11.07
CA ARG A 382 21.91 -5.31 -10.73
C ARG A 382 21.81 -4.40 -11.94
#